data_AF-A0A031HX13-F1
#
_entry.id   AF-A0A031HX13-F1
#
_cell.length_a   1.000
_cell.length_b   1.000
_cell.length_c   1.000
_cell.angle_alpha   90.00
_cell.angle_beta   90.00
_cell.angle_gamma   90.00
#
_symmetry.space_group_name_H-M   'P 1'
#
loop_
_entity.id
_entity.type
_entity.pdbx_description
1 polymer ?
#
loop_
_entity_poly.entity_id
_entity_poly.type
_entity_poly.pdbx_seq_one_letter_code
_entity_poly.pdbx_strand_id
1 'polypeptide(L)'
;MRPFGYFVHHQGRGHAERCAAIAQALPPTRPLTLFCARDDIFPPLPDRVAIVRLPSLFEPSGDEAGTMDWVATPDTLHCAPLGWPGIRRAMATLSGWFDTADPALMICDVSAEVAQLARICSVPHVKVLQHGDRGDPGHRAAYDGAAGLLAPFHADLAQPDWDATMRAKTCFAGGLGVDTRVSDRDAARARLGIGTDEEMILVVAGGGGGGFAAAPLGGMRPNPPI
;
A
#
# COMPACT_ATOMS: atom_id res chain seq x y z
N MET A 1 9.24 -10.75 22.87
CA MET A 1 8.81 -11.24 21.53
C MET A 1 9.27 -10.22 20.51
N ARG A 2 9.94 -10.64 19.43
CA ARG A 2 10.43 -9.73 18.38
C ARG A 2 9.26 -8.98 17.72
N PRO A 3 9.34 -7.66 17.52
CA PRO A 3 8.23 -6.85 17.02
C PRO A 3 8.04 -7.02 15.51
N PHE A 4 6.91 -6.53 15.00
CA PHE A 4 6.71 -6.28 13.58
C PHE A 4 6.79 -4.79 13.28
N GLY A 5 7.30 -4.46 12.10
CA GLY A 5 7.28 -3.12 11.54
C GLY A 5 6.29 -3.05 10.37
N TYR A 6 5.69 -1.90 10.14
CA TYR A 6 4.84 -1.68 8.97
C TYR A 6 5.04 -0.26 8.43
N PHE A 7 5.63 -0.14 7.24
CA PHE A 7 5.63 1.11 6.48
C PHE A 7 4.30 1.29 5.76
N VAL A 8 3.59 2.37 6.05
CA VAL A 8 2.27 2.70 5.52
C VAL A 8 2.36 3.96 4.69
N HIS A 9 1.88 3.88 3.45
CA HIS A 9 1.79 5.05 2.57
C HIS A 9 0.68 6.00 3.08
N HIS A 10 0.97 7.30 3.19
CA HIS A 10 0.01 8.26 3.74
C HIS A 10 -1.03 8.77 2.74
N GLN A 11 -0.77 8.62 1.44
CA GLN A 11 -1.76 8.92 0.41
C GLN A 11 -2.58 7.68 0.10
N GLY A 12 -3.90 7.81 0.15
CA GLY A 12 -4.85 6.74 -0.08
C GLY A 12 -5.41 6.17 1.22
N ARG A 13 -6.71 6.37 1.46
CA ARG A 13 -7.36 5.90 2.69
C ARG A 13 -7.25 4.37 2.86
N GLY A 14 -7.23 3.62 1.75
CA GLY A 14 -7.13 2.17 1.78
C GLY A 14 -5.85 1.64 2.45
N HIS A 15 -4.74 2.40 2.44
CA HIS A 15 -3.50 1.98 3.11
C HIS A 15 -3.67 1.94 4.64
N ALA A 16 -4.24 3.01 5.21
CA ALA A 16 -4.51 3.10 6.63
C ALA A 16 -5.56 2.07 7.09
N GLU A 17 -6.64 1.86 6.32
CA GLU A 17 -7.68 0.87 6.63
C GLU A 17 -7.13 -0.56 6.62
N ARG A 18 -6.32 -0.93 5.62
CA ARG A 18 -5.64 -2.23 5.58
C ARG A 18 -4.65 -2.40 6.72
N CYS A 19 -3.91 -1.35 7.05
CA CYS A 19 -2.98 -1.36 8.17
C CYS A 19 -3.72 -1.63 9.49
N ALA A 20 -4.83 -0.94 9.74
CA ALA A 20 -5.65 -1.16 10.93
C ALA A 20 -6.21 -2.59 10.97
N ALA A 21 -6.70 -3.11 9.84
CA ALA A 21 -7.19 -4.49 9.75
C ALA A 21 -6.10 -5.53 10.07
N ILE A 22 -4.89 -5.35 9.53
CA ILE A 22 -3.73 -6.20 9.86
C ILE A 22 -3.39 -6.07 11.34
N ALA A 23 -3.30 -4.85 11.87
CA ALA A 23 -2.96 -4.61 13.26
C ALA A 23 -3.92 -5.33 14.21
N GLN A 24 -5.22 -5.31 13.93
CA GLN A 24 -6.25 -6.03 14.69
C GLN A 24 -6.11 -7.55 14.61
N ALA A 25 -5.76 -8.09 13.44
CA ALA A 25 -5.62 -9.53 13.21
C ALA A 25 -4.32 -10.12 13.80
N LEU A 26 -3.30 -9.30 14.07
CA LEU A 26 -2.07 -9.77 14.69
C LEU A 26 -2.31 -10.29 16.13
N PRO A 27 -1.50 -11.27 16.60
CA PRO A 27 -1.59 -11.73 17.98
C PRO A 27 -1.56 -10.58 18.99
N PRO A 28 -2.41 -10.57 20.03
CA PRO A 28 -2.51 -9.46 20.98
C PRO A 28 -1.20 -9.12 21.71
N THR A 29 -0.27 -10.08 21.76
CA THR A 29 1.04 -9.93 22.43
C THR A 29 2.17 -9.51 21.48
N ARG A 30 1.93 -9.43 20.17
CA ARG A 30 2.94 -9.01 19.18
C ARG A 30 2.98 -7.48 19.10
N PRO A 31 4.09 -6.82 19.48
CA PRO A 31 4.23 -5.39 19.28
C PRO A 31 4.29 -5.05 17.79
N LEU A 32 3.70 -3.91 17.42
CA LEU A 32 3.70 -3.41 16.05
C LEU A 32 4.13 -1.93 16.05
N THR A 33 5.11 -1.61 15.22
CA THR A 33 5.53 -0.22 14.96
C THR A 33 5.13 0.18 13.55
N LEU A 34 4.29 1.21 13.43
CA LEU A 34 3.91 1.82 12.16
C LEU A 34 4.88 2.94 11.80
N PHE A 35 5.28 2.99 10.55
CA PHE A 35 6.10 4.04 9.98
C PHE A 35 5.29 4.75 8.90
N CYS A 36 4.98 6.02 9.10
CA CYS A 36 4.15 6.78 8.18
C CYS A 36 4.50 8.27 8.23
N ALA A 37 4.29 9.00 7.13
CA ALA A 37 4.48 10.45 7.13
C ALA A 37 3.40 11.19 7.95
N ARG A 38 2.25 10.54 8.19
CA ARG A 38 1.12 11.06 8.94
C ARG A 38 0.68 10.09 10.03
N ASP A 39 0.24 10.62 11.16
CA ASP A 39 -0.26 9.89 12.32
C ASP A 39 -1.78 10.05 12.54
N ASP A 40 -2.42 10.93 11.77
CA ASP A 40 -3.84 11.30 11.88
C ASP A 40 -4.76 10.60 10.89
N ILE A 41 -4.22 9.69 10.07
CA ILE A 41 -4.96 9.01 8.99
C ILE A 41 -5.53 7.64 9.40
N PHE A 42 -5.10 7.11 10.55
CA PHE A 42 -5.43 5.75 10.96
C PHE A 42 -6.81 5.68 11.63
N PRO A 43 -7.63 4.67 11.30
CA PRO A 43 -8.73 4.24 12.15
C PRO A 43 -8.23 3.82 13.55
N PRO A 44 -9.13 3.52 14.51
CA PRO A 44 -8.73 3.05 15.83
C PRO A 44 -7.75 1.87 15.78
N LEU A 45 -6.59 2.03 16.42
CA LEU A 45 -5.53 1.03 16.52
C LEU A 45 -5.51 0.41 17.92
N PRO A 46 -5.10 -0.86 18.07
CA PRO A 46 -4.87 -1.46 19.38
C PRO A 46 -3.74 -0.77 20.17
N ASP A 47 -3.81 -0.75 21.50
CA ASP A 47 -2.82 -0.11 22.39
C ASP A 47 -1.37 -0.58 22.20
N ARG A 48 -1.17 -1.80 21.68
CA ARG A 48 0.16 -2.37 21.40
C ARG A 48 0.84 -1.77 20.17
N VAL A 49 0.15 -0.91 19.44
CA VAL A 49 0.64 -0.29 18.20
C VAL A 49 1.25 1.07 18.52
N ALA A 50 2.52 1.25 18.14
CA ALA A 50 3.20 2.53 18.19
C ALA A 50 3.31 3.13 16.79
N ILE A 51 3.15 4.44 16.66
CA ILE A 51 3.38 5.16 15.39
C ILE A 51 4.66 5.96 15.50
N VAL A 52 5.57 5.76 14.55
CA VAL A 52 6.77 6.55 14.33
C VAL A 52 6.57 7.39 13.07
N ARG A 53 6.49 8.71 13.24
CA ARG A 53 6.35 9.62 12.11
C ARG A 53 7.67 9.74 11.34
N LEU A 54 7.61 9.52 10.03
CA LEU A 54 8.74 9.73 9.11
C LEU A 54 8.56 11.04 8.34
N PRO A 55 9.65 11.65 7.83
CA PRO A 55 9.52 12.60 6.72
C PRO A 55 8.86 11.94 5.49
N SER A 56 8.17 12.73 4.67
CA SER A 56 7.65 12.26 3.39
C SER A 56 8.81 11.87 2.46
N LEU A 57 8.65 10.76 1.73
CA LEU A 57 9.66 10.27 0.78
C LEU A 57 9.51 10.87 -0.63
N PHE A 58 8.44 11.63 -0.86
CA PHE A 58 8.11 12.16 -2.19
C PHE A 58 7.52 13.58 -2.16
N GLU A 59 7.07 14.08 -1.00
CA GLU A 59 6.73 15.51 -0.86
C GLU A 59 7.96 16.28 -0.35
N PRO A 60 8.42 17.31 -1.08
CA PRO A 60 9.55 18.13 -0.65
C PRO A 60 9.19 18.96 0.58
N SER A 61 10.16 19.17 1.48
CA SER A 61 10.02 20.08 2.63
C SER A 61 10.51 21.51 2.36
N GLY A 62 11.20 21.73 1.24
CA GLY A 62 11.88 22.97 0.90
C GLY A 62 13.38 22.99 1.26
N ASP A 63 13.87 21.95 1.93
CA ASP A 63 15.28 21.81 2.33
C ASP A 63 16.10 20.96 1.32
N GLU A 64 15.47 20.52 0.23
CA GLU A 64 16.09 19.72 -0.81
C GLU A 64 17.16 20.52 -1.58
N ALA A 65 18.31 19.89 -1.84
CA ALA A 65 19.33 20.50 -2.68
C ALA A 65 18.90 20.48 -4.16
N GLY A 66 18.47 21.63 -4.69
CA GLY A 66 18.00 21.78 -6.08
C GLY A 66 19.07 21.66 -7.17
N THR A 67 20.31 21.29 -6.83
CA THR A 67 21.44 21.18 -7.77
C THR A 67 22.00 19.76 -7.90
N MET A 68 21.35 18.77 -7.27
CA MET A 68 21.82 17.38 -7.26
C MET A 68 21.05 16.45 -8.23
N ASP A 69 20.20 17.00 -9.08
CA ASP A 69 19.40 16.28 -10.09
C ASP A 69 20.21 15.88 -11.33
N TRP A 70 21.49 16.24 -11.41
CA TRP A 70 22.39 15.86 -12.50
C TRP A 70 22.65 14.35 -12.59
N VAL A 71 22.36 13.59 -11.53
CA VAL A 71 22.35 12.12 -11.56
C VAL A 71 20.90 11.66 -11.66
N ALA A 72 20.57 10.98 -12.76
CA ALA A 72 19.25 10.39 -12.92
C ALA A 72 19.00 9.29 -11.88
N THR A 73 17.75 9.20 -11.40
CA THR A 73 17.31 8.06 -10.58
C THR A 73 17.42 6.79 -11.41
N PRO A 74 18.09 5.73 -10.91
CA PRO A 74 18.19 4.47 -11.64
C PRO A 74 16.84 3.74 -11.67
N ASP A 75 16.59 2.91 -12.68
CA ASP A 75 15.33 2.17 -12.87
C ASP A 75 14.94 1.24 -11.71
N THR A 76 15.89 0.94 -10.81
CA THR A 76 15.67 0.15 -9.60
C THR A 76 15.06 0.94 -8.44
N LEU A 77 14.87 2.26 -8.59
CA LEU A 77 14.35 3.18 -7.58
C LEU A 77 13.28 4.09 -8.20
N HIS A 78 12.28 4.49 -7.41
CA HIS A 78 11.16 5.35 -7.82
C HIS A 78 11.20 6.72 -7.14
N CYS A 79 11.47 6.75 -5.82
CA CYS A 79 11.45 7.97 -5.01
C CYS A 79 12.78 8.16 -4.28
N ALA A 80 13.88 8.25 -5.04
CA ALA A 80 15.24 8.40 -4.49
C ALA A 80 16.08 9.52 -5.15
N PRO A 81 15.55 10.75 -5.29
CA PRO A 81 16.36 11.87 -5.76
C PRO A 81 17.54 12.16 -4.83
N LEU A 82 18.67 12.56 -5.40
CA LEU A 82 19.81 13.00 -4.63
C LEU A 82 19.52 14.35 -3.95
N GLY A 83 20.17 14.60 -2.81
CA GLY A 83 20.07 15.88 -2.11
C GLY A 83 18.90 16.02 -1.15
N TRP A 84 18.03 15.01 -1.00
CA TRP A 84 16.83 15.10 -0.16
C TRP A 84 17.09 14.72 1.31
N PRO A 85 17.06 15.66 2.27
CA PRO A 85 17.30 15.35 3.68
C PRO A 85 16.18 14.50 4.30
N GLY A 86 14.93 14.67 3.85
CA GLY A 86 13.78 13.88 4.32
C GLY A 86 13.98 12.39 4.10
N ILE A 87 14.38 11.99 2.89
CA ILE A 87 14.69 10.59 2.55
C ILE A 87 15.83 10.06 3.42
N ARG A 88 16.94 10.79 3.55
CA ARG A 88 18.07 10.37 4.40
C ARG A 88 17.64 10.12 5.85
N ARG A 89 16.85 11.03 6.43
CA ARG A 89 16.34 10.90 7.80
C ARG A 89 15.38 9.72 7.94
N ALA A 90 14.46 9.54 7.00
CA ALA A 90 13.53 8.42 7.01
C ALA A 90 14.26 7.06 6.95
N MET A 91 15.23 6.91 6.06
CA MET A 91 16.02 5.69 5.94
C MET A 91 16.88 5.44 7.19
N ALA A 92 17.45 6.49 7.79
CA ALA A 92 18.19 6.39 9.05
C ALA A 92 17.30 5.97 10.24
N THR A 93 16.07 6.50 10.32
CA THR A 93 15.10 6.08 11.35
C THR A 93 14.73 4.60 11.19
N LEU A 94 14.45 4.16 9.96
CA LEU A 94 14.11 2.76 9.68
C LEU A 94 15.28 1.82 9.99
N SER A 95 16.49 2.12 9.51
CA SER A 95 17.66 1.27 9.76
C SER A 95 18.08 1.25 11.23
N GLY A 96 17.99 2.39 11.93
CA GLY A 96 18.21 2.46 13.37
C GLY A 96 17.19 1.62 14.16
N TRP A 97 15.92 1.61 13.73
CA TRP A 97 14.92 0.73 14.32
C TRP A 97 15.16 -0.75 13.98
N PHE A 98 15.59 -1.07 12.76
CA PHE A 98 15.95 -2.45 12.39
C PHE A 98 17.06 -3.02 13.30
N ASP A 99 18.08 -2.23 13.59
CA ASP A 99 19.18 -2.62 14.47
C ASP A 99 18.72 -2.76 15.93
N THR A 100 18.04 -1.76 16.47
CA THR A 100 17.71 -1.70 17.90
C THR A 100 16.53 -2.59 18.29
N ALA A 101 15.53 -2.75 17.41
CA ALA A 101 14.30 -3.48 17.71
C ALA A 101 14.37 -4.96 17.32
N ASP A 102 15.34 -5.37 16.50
CA ASP A 102 15.49 -6.72 15.95
C ASP A 102 14.13 -7.32 15.47
N PRO A 103 13.49 -6.72 14.46
CA PRO A 103 12.13 -7.09 14.08
C PRO A 103 12.05 -8.45 13.42
N ALA A 104 11.00 -9.20 13.77
CA ALA A 104 10.73 -10.48 13.13
C ALA A 104 10.24 -10.34 11.68
N LEU A 105 9.68 -9.18 11.31
CA LEU A 105 9.17 -8.90 9.96
C LEU A 105 8.95 -7.40 9.76
N MET A 106 9.22 -6.91 8.55
CA MET A 106 8.77 -5.61 8.06
C MET A 106 7.68 -5.77 6.99
N ILE A 107 6.52 -5.15 7.15
CA ILE A 107 5.48 -5.08 6.11
C ILE A 107 5.67 -3.78 5.34
N CYS A 108 5.80 -3.85 4.02
CA CYS A 108 6.04 -2.69 3.18
C CYS A 108 4.84 -2.41 2.27
N ASP A 109 4.07 -1.37 2.59
CA ASP A 109 3.06 -0.83 1.66
C ASP A 109 3.72 0.08 0.61
N VAL A 110 3.43 -0.15 -0.66
CA VAL A 110 3.83 0.66 -1.84
C VAL A 110 5.33 0.88 -2.08
N SER A 111 6.14 1.35 -1.14
CA SER A 111 7.56 1.71 -1.39
C SER A 111 8.42 0.50 -1.71
N ALA A 112 9.07 0.53 -2.88
CA ALA A 112 10.05 -0.48 -3.29
C ALA A 112 11.37 -0.30 -2.50
N GLU A 113 11.73 0.93 -2.18
CA GLU A 113 12.97 1.30 -1.50
C GLU A 113 12.98 0.84 -0.05
N VAL A 114 11.88 1.00 0.69
CA VAL A 114 11.80 0.51 2.08
C VAL A 114 11.87 -1.02 2.13
N ALA A 115 11.27 -1.70 1.15
CA ALA A 115 11.38 -3.16 1.00
C ALA A 115 12.82 -3.60 0.70
N GLN A 116 13.49 -2.93 -0.23
CA GLN A 116 14.90 -3.19 -0.54
C GLN A 116 15.82 -2.86 0.65
N LEU A 117 15.55 -1.77 1.39
CA LEU A 117 16.29 -1.41 2.59
C LEU A 117 16.17 -2.48 3.68
N ALA A 118 14.96 -2.99 3.94
CA ALA A 118 14.76 -4.09 4.87
C ALA A 118 15.63 -5.30 4.48
N ARG A 119 15.63 -5.67 3.19
CA ARG A 119 16.46 -6.75 2.65
C ARG A 119 17.96 -6.50 2.83
N ILE A 120 18.44 -5.28 2.55
CA ILE A 120 19.84 -4.87 2.74
C ILE A 120 20.24 -4.97 4.21
N CYS A 121 19.36 -4.55 5.12
CA CYS A 121 19.55 -4.61 6.56
C CYS A 121 19.31 -6.01 7.16
N SER A 122 19.19 -7.05 6.33
CA SER A 122 18.94 -8.44 6.77
C SER A 122 17.64 -8.64 7.57
N VAL A 123 16.65 -7.76 7.37
CA VAL A 123 15.31 -7.87 7.95
C VAL A 123 14.38 -8.51 6.92
N PRO A 124 13.66 -9.61 7.26
CA PRO A 124 12.68 -10.19 6.35
C PRO A 124 11.53 -9.21 6.12
N HIS A 125 11.05 -9.12 4.88
CA HIS A 125 9.89 -8.28 4.57
C HIS A 125 8.78 -9.01 3.82
N VAL A 126 7.55 -8.53 4.03
CA VAL A 126 6.39 -8.82 3.19
C VAL A 126 6.07 -7.58 2.37
N LYS A 127 5.88 -7.75 1.07
CA LYS A 127 5.52 -6.67 0.16
C LYS A 127 4.03 -6.71 -0.16
N VAL A 128 3.33 -5.59 0.08
CA VAL A 128 1.92 -5.46 -0.32
C VAL A 128 1.86 -5.15 -1.82
N LEU A 129 1.10 -5.96 -2.57
CA LEU A 129 0.93 -5.83 -4.01
C LEU A 129 -0.19 -4.85 -4.35
N GLN A 130 -0.03 -4.18 -5.48
CA GLN A 130 -1.02 -3.30 -6.08
C GLN A 130 -1.20 -3.66 -7.55
N HIS A 131 -2.39 -3.40 -8.08
CA HIS A 131 -2.63 -3.43 -9.52
C HIS A 131 -1.95 -2.26 -10.25
N GLY A 132 -1.78 -2.43 -11.56
CA GLY A 132 -1.08 -1.51 -12.44
C GLY A 132 0.17 -2.16 -13.03
N ASP A 133 0.75 -1.50 -14.04
CA ASP A 133 2.04 -1.91 -14.58
C ASP A 133 3.14 -1.66 -13.54
N ARG A 134 3.65 -2.76 -12.97
CA ARG A 134 4.64 -2.81 -11.89
C ARG A 134 5.73 -3.82 -12.21
N GLY A 135 5.98 -4.04 -13.51
CA GLY A 135 7.01 -4.94 -14.02
C GLY A 135 8.42 -4.35 -14.04
N ASP A 136 8.56 -3.07 -13.68
CA ASP A 136 9.83 -2.36 -13.68
C ASP A 136 10.85 -2.91 -12.66
N PRO A 137 12.16 -2.65 -12.85
CA PRO A 137 13.21 -3.22 -12.01
C PRO A 137 13.06 -2.94 -10.52
N GLY A 138 12.57 -1.76 -10.12
CA GLY A 138 12.39 -1.41 -8.72
C GLY A 138 11.33 -2.27 -8.03
N HIS A 139 10.18 -2.46 -8.67
CA HIS A 139 9.15 -3.35 -8.15
C HIS A 139 9.60 -4.81 -8.14
N ARG A 140 10.26 -5.28 -9.20
CA ARG A 140 10.82 -6.64 -9.28
C ARG A 140 11.80 -6.92 -8.14
N ALA A 141 12.74 -6.02 -7.87
CA ALA A 141 13.68 -6.16 -6.77
C ALA A 141 12.96 -6.26 -5.41
N ALA A 142 11.92 -5.45 -5.19
CA ALA A 142 11.12 -5.50 -3.97
C ALA A 142 10.32 -6.81 -3.82
N TYR A 143 9.78 -7.36 -4.91
CA TYR A 143 9.04 -8.63 -4.91
C TYR A 143 9.96 -9.82 -4.73
N ASP A 144 11.07 -9.85 -5.46
CA ASP A 144 12.03 -10.96 -5.47
C ASP A 144 12.79 -11.08 -4.15
N GLY A 145 13.09 -9.94 -3.50
CA GLY A 145 13.66 -9.91 -2.16
C GLY A 145 12.69 -10.26 -1.02
N ALA A 146 11.38 -10.33 -1.27
CA ALA A 146 10.37 -10.51 -0.23
C ALA A 146 10.30 -11.96 0.28
N ALA A 147 10.13 -12.10 1.60
CA ALA A 147 9.81 -13.39 2.22
C ALA A 147 8.39 -13.86 1.87
N GLY A 148 7.51 -12.94 1.53
CA GLY A 148 6.16 -13.21 1.04
C GLY A 148 5.52 -11.97 0.43
N LEU A 149 4.49 -12.17 -0.36
CA LEU A 149 3.69 -11.11 -0.97
C LEU A 149 2.29 -11.14 -0.39
N LEU A 150 1.70 -9.96 -0.20
CA LEU A 150 0.32 -9.82 0.25
C LEU A 150 -0.49 -9.10 -0.83
N ALA A 151 -1.43 -9.80 -1.44
CA ALA A 151 -2.37 -9.23 -2.40
C ALA A 151 -3.71 -8.96 -1.70
N PRO A 152 -4.11 -7.70 -1.45
CA PRO A 152 -5.37 -7.37 -0.79
C PRO A 152 -6.59 -7.52 -1.73
N PHE A 153 -6.60 -8.57 -2.55
CA PHE A 153 -7.58 -8.86 -3.58
C PHE A 153 -7.64 -10.35 -3.89
N HIS A 154 -8.68 -10.77 -4.60
CA HIS A 154 -8.89 -12.17 -4.98
C HIS A 154 -7.86 -12.66 -6.01
N ALA A 155 -7.56 -13.95 -6.01
CA ALA A 155 -6.56 -14.56 -6.91
C ALA A 155 -6.90 -14.41 -8.40
N ASP A 156 -8.19 -14.30 -8.74
CA ASP A 156 -8.65 -14.06 -10.12
C ASP A 156 -8.25 -12.68 -10.66
N LEU A 157 -7.91 -11.74 -9.77
CA LEU A 157 -7.42 -10.42 -10.15
C LEU A 157 -5.89 -10.39 -10.28
N ALA A 158 -5.19 -11.52 -10.07
CA ALA A 158 -3.74 -11.59 -10.25
C ALA A 158 -3.37 -11.35 -11.73
N GLN A 159 -2.31 -10.57 -11.96
CA GLN A 159 -1.95 -10.15 -13.32
C GLN A 159 -1.41 -11.32 -14.16
N PRO A 160 -1.56 -11.29 -15.50
CA PRO A 160 -1.11 -12.37 -16.37
C PRO A 160 0.40 -12.62 -16.36
N ASP A 161 1.18 -11.58 -16.07
CA ASP A 161 2.65 -11.59 -16.01
C ASP A 161 3.19 -12.12 -14.67
N TRP A 162 2.33 -12.39 -13.69
CA TRP A 162 2.73 -12.98 -12.42
C TRP A 162 2.99 -14.48 -12.59
N ASP A 163 4.27 -14.83 -12.59
CA ASP A 163 4.74 -16.21 -12.71
C ASP A 163 4.33 -17.10 -11.52
N ALA A 164 4.52 -18.42 -11.68
CA ALA A 164 4.16 -19.40 -10.67
C ALA A 164 4.90 -19.20 -9.34
N THR A 165 6.14 -18.72 -9.38
CA THR A 165 6.96 -18.47 -8.17
C THR A 165 6.40 -17.30 -7.38
N MET A 166 6.06 -16.20 -8.06
CA MET A 166 5.43 -15.03 -7.46
C MET A 166 4.08 -15.41 -6.86
N ARG A 167 3.25 -16.17 -7.59
CA ARG A 167 1.95 -16.63 -7.09
C ARG A 167 2.08 -17.54 -5.87
N ALA A 168 3.04 -18.47 -5.87
CA ALA A 168 3.25 -19.40 -4.75
C ALA A 168 3.64 -18.69 -3.44
N LYS A 169 4.36 -17.57 -3.51
CA LYS A 169 4.69 -16.74 -2.33
C LYS A 169 3.66 -15.66 -2.03
N THR A 170 2.54 -15.60 -2.77
CA THR A 170 1.49 -14.59 -2.58
C THR A 170 0.36 -15.12 -1.71
N CYS A 171 0.09 -14.41 -0.61
CA CYS A 171 -1.13 -14.55 0.16
C CYS A 171 -2.20 -13.64 -0.45
N PHE A 172 -3.26 -14.23 -1.00
CA PHE A 172 -4.43 -13.51 -1.50
C PHE A 172 -5.43 -13.30 -0.37
N ALA A 173 -5.61 -12.04 0.04
CA ALA A 173 -6.46 -11.60 1.13
C ALA A 173 -7.53 -10.64 0.60
N GLY A 174 -8.43 -11.17 -0.24
CA GLY A 174 -9.56 -10.40 -0.77
C GLY A 174 -10.42 -9.82 0.35
N GLY A 175 -10.76 -8.53 0.25
CA GLY A 175 -11.55 -7.84 1.28
C GLY A 175 -10.75 -7.28 2.46
N LEU A 176 -9.41 -7.37 2.43
CA LEU A 176 -8.59 -6.79 3.48
C LEU A 176 -8.80 -5.27 3.58
N GLY A 177 -9.19 -4.80 4.76
CA GLY A 177 -9.41 -3.38 5.02
C GLY A 177 -10.73 -2.81 4.48
N VAL A 178 -11.70 -3.66 4.09
CA VAL A 178 -13.05 -3.23 3.70
C VAL A 178 -14.12 -4.03 4.44
N ASP A 179 -15.31 -3.45 4.60
CA ASP A 179 -16.47 -4.18 5.10
C ASP A 179 -16.99 -5.11 4.00
N THR A 180 -16.78 -6.42 4.18
CA THR A 180 -17.19 -7.44 3.23
C THR A 180 -18.65 -7.87 3.39
N ARG A 181 -19.42 -7.24 4.30
CA ARG A 181 -20.86 -7.52 4.42
C ARG A 181 -21.58 -6.98 3.20
N VAL A 182 -22.04 -7.89 2.35
CA VAL A 182 -22.81 -7.56 1.15
C VAL A 182 -24.28 -7.45 1.53
N SER A 183 -24.92 -6.34 1.14
CA SER A 183 -26.38 -6.21 1.24
C SER A 183 -27.02 -6.97 0.08
N ASP A 184 -28.21 -7.52 0.30
CA ASP A 184 -29.02 -8.09 -0.77
C ASP A 184 -29.20 -7.06 -1.91
N ARG A 185 -29.10 -7.51 -3.16
CA ARG A 185 -29.12 -6.64 -4.35
C ARG A 185 -30.42 -5.84 -4.40
N ASP A 186 -31.56 -6.50 -4.19
CA ASP A 186 -32.87 -5.86 -4.34
C ASP A 186 -33.12 -4.88 -3.18
N ALA A 187 -32.69 -5.23 -1.97
CA ALA A 187 -32.68 -4.32 -0.84
C ALA A 187 -31.80 -3.08 -1.06
N ALA A 188 -30.61 -3.26 -1.65
CA ALA A 188 -29.71 -2.15 -1.97
C ALA A 188 -30.29 -1.21 -3.05
N ARG A 189 -30.90 -1.78 -4.10
CA ARG A 189 -31.56 -1.02 -5.17
C ARG A 189 -32.77 -0.24 -4.67
N ALA A 190 -33.62 -0.88 -3.87
CA ALA A 190 -34.77 -0.23 -3.25
C ALA A 190 -34.34 0.97 -2.37
N ARG A 191 -33.25 0.81 -1.59
CA ARG A 191 -32.68 1.91 -0.79
C ARG A 191 -32.17 3.10 -1.61
N LEU A 192 -31.70 2.86 -2.83
CA LEU A 192 -31.19 3.89 -3.73
C LEU A 192 -32.26 4.44 -4.69
N GLY A 193 -33.50 3.92 -4.64
CA GLY A 193 -34.59 4.34 -5.53
C GLY A 193 -34.46 3.84 -6.96
N ILE A 194 -33.76 2.73 -7.18
CA ILE A 194 -33.41 2.19 -8.49
C ILE A 194 -34.32 1.00 -8.79
N GLY A 195 -34.97 0.97 -9.96
CA GLY A 195 -35.91 -0.10 -10.34
C GLY A 195 -35.24 -1.49 -10.32
N THR A 196 -35.95 -2.61 -10.21
CA THR A 196 -35.32 -3.95 -10.12
C THR A 196 -34.42 -4.32 -11.30
N ASP A 197 -34.83 -3.89 -12.50
CA ASP A 197 -34.23 -4.24 -13.79
C ASP A 197 -33.60 -3.04 -14.51
N GLU A 198 -33.56 -1.89 -13.84
CA GLU A 198 -32.96 -0.67 -14.40
C GLU A 198 -31.45 -0.86 -14.62
N GLU A 199 -30.97 -0.55 -15.81
CA GLU A 199 -29.55 -0.68 -16.10
C GLU A 199 -28.77 0.40 -15.36
N MET A 200 -27.71 0.00 -14.66
CA MET A 200 -26.89 0.89 -13.87
C MET A 200 -25.44 0.74 -14.27
N ILE A 201 -24.72 1.87 -14.23
CA ILE A 201 -23.27 1.85 -14.30
C ILE A 201 -22.70 2.40 -13.00
N LEU A 202 -21.98 1.55 -12.27
CA LEU A 202 -21.28 1.92 -11.05
C LEU A 202 -19.86 2.35 -11.39
N VAL A 203 -19.53 3.57 -10.99
CA VAL A 203 -18.16 4.11 -11.07
C VAL A 203 -17.59 4.15 -9.66
N VAL A 204 -16.54 3.37 -9.41
CA VAL A 204 -15.85 3.36 -8.12
C VAL A 204 -14.53 4.08 -8.27
N ALA A 205 -14.34 5.15 -7.49
CA ALA A 205 -13.09 5.88 -7.40
C ALA A 205 -12.49 5.72 -6.00
N GLY A 206 -11.19 5.44 -5.92
CA GLY A 206 -10.46 5.40 -4.65
C GLY A 206 -10.24 6.81 -4.09
N GLY A 207 -10.35 6.97 -2.78
CA GLY A 207 -10.01 8.23 -2.10
C GLY A 207 -8.51 8.34 -1.81
N GLY A 208 -7.88 9.46 -2.22
CA GLY A 208 -6.51 9.84 -1.83
C GLY A 208 -5.50 10.08 -2.97
N GLY A 209 -5.86 9.78 -4.23
CA GLY A 209 -5.24 10.40 -5.41
C GLY A 209 -6.04 11.65 -5.82
N GLY A 210 -5.49 12.53 -6.66
CA GLY A 210 -6.01 13.87 -7.03
C GLY A 210 -7.39 13.96 -7.71
N GLY A 211 -8.31 13.05 -7.41
CA GLY A 211 -9.69 13.07 -7.87
C GLY A 211 -9.89 12.27 -9.16
N PHE A 212 -11.04 11.62 -9.24
CA PHE A 212 -11.57 11.08 -10.49
C PHE A 212 -12.01 12.26 -11.37
N ALA A 213 -11.37 12.47 -12.53
CA ALA A 213 -11.86 13.45 -13.49
C ALA A 213 -13.18 12.91 -14.09
N ALA A 214 -14.29 13.63 -13.95
CA ALA A 214 -15.61 13.22 -14.44
C ALA A 214 -15.73 13.20 -15.98
N ALA A 215 -14.74 13.74 -16.69
CA ALA A 215 -14.72 13.90 -18.15
C ALA A 215 -14.90 12.62 -18.99
N PRO A 216 -14.49 11.39 -18.58
CA PRO A 216 -14.67 10.18 -19.38
C PRO A 216 -16.11 9.62 -19.37
N LEU A 217 -17.00 10.11 -18.50
CA LEU A 217 -18.34 9.53 -18.32
C LEU A 217 -19.33 9.87 -19.45
N GLY A 218 -19.01 10.84 -20.31
CA GLY A 218 -19.89 11.29 -21.39
C GLY A 218 -20.23 10.23 -22.45
N GLY A 219 -19.51 9.09 -22.47
CA GLY A 219 -19.70 7.98 -23.41
C GLY A 219 -20.32 6.71 -22.81
N MET A 220 -20.59 6.68 -21.51
CA MET A 220 -21.10 5.47 -20.84
C MET A 220 -22.63 5.40 -20.98
N ARG A 221 -23.10 4.85 -22.09
CA ARG A 221 -24.51 4.51 -22.26
C ARG A 221 -24.73 3.02 -21.97
N PRO A 222 -25.78 2.67 -21.21
CA PRO A 222 -26.29 1.31 -21.21
C PRO A 222 -26.54 0.85 -22.65
N ASN A 223 -26.03 -0.31 -23.05
CA ASN A 223 -26.27 -0.82 -24.41
C ASN A 223 -27.75 -1.16 -24.52
N PRO A 224 -28.44 -0.80 -25.62
CA PRO A 224 -29.83 -1.23 -25.80
C PRO A 224 -29.88 -2.77 -25.85
N PRO A 225 -30.88 -3.40 -25.21
CA PRO A 225 -31.03 -4.85 -25.26
C PRO A 225 -31.22 -5.32 -26.72
N ILE A 226 -30.58 -6.44 -27.05
CA ILE A 226 -30.72 -7.16 -28.34
C ILE A 226 -32.07 -7.87 -28.38
#